data_AF-A0A1S1NP99-F1
#
_entry.id   AF-A0A1S1NP99-F1
#
_cell.length_a   1.000
_cell.length_b   1.000
_cell.length_c   1.000
_cell.angle_alpha   90.00
_cell.angle_beta   90.00
_cell.angle_gamma   90.00
#
_symmetry.space_group_name_H-M   'P 1'
#
loop_
_entity.id
_entity.type
_entity.pdbx_description
1 polymer ?
#
loop_
_entity_poly.entity_id
_entity_poly.type
_entity_poly.pdbx_seq_one_letter_code
_entity_poly.pdbx_strand_id
1 'polypeptide(L)'
;MANPFVKAWKYVMALFNAKIDEHADPKIQIQQAIEEAQRQHQALTQQAAQVIGNQRQLEMRLNRQLADVEKLQVNVRQALTLADQATAAGDAAKATEYNNAAEAFAAQLVTAEQSVEDLKALHDQALAAAGQAKKAVEQNAMVLQQKIAERTKLLSQLEQAKMQEQVSASLRSMSELAAPGTTPSLDEVRDKIERRYANAIGATELAQGSVQGRMIEVQQASVQMAGHSRLEQIRASMRGEALPAGGASAPVTPAAPQSGATPETPLGQQ
;
A
#
# COMPACT_ATOMS: atom_id res chain seq x y z
N MET A 1 22.42 9.43 -7.17
CA MET A 1 21.79 10.41 -8.10
C MET A 1 20.60 9.75 -8.76
N ALA A 2 19.40 10.33 -8.70
CA ALA A 2 18.18 9.66 -9.15
C ALA A 2 18.12 9.61 -10.68
N ASN A 3 18.19 8.39 -11.25
CA ASN A 3 18.18 8.16 -12.69
C ASN A 3 16.91 8.75 -13.35
N PRO A 4 17.05 9.65 -14.34
CA PRO A 4 15.92 10.27 -15.05
C PRO A 4 15.03 9.23 -15.77
N PHE A 5 15.59 8.07 -16.13
CA PHE A 5 14.88 6.96 -16.76
C PHE A 5 13.83 6.30 -15.85
N VAL A 6 14.13 6.15 -14.55
CA VAL A 6 13.19 5.58 -13.57
C VAL A 6 12.06 6.57 -13.28
N LYS A 7 12.34 7.87 -13.34
CA LYS A 7 11.32 8.91 -13.21
C LYS A 7 10.39 8.94 -14.42
N ALA A 8 10.92 8.83 -15.64
CA ALA A 8 10.12 8.72 -16.85
C ALA A 8 9.26 7.44 -16.85
N TRP A 9 9.82 6.29 -16.44
CA TRP A 9 9.06 5.04 -16.31
C TRP A 9 7.95 5.12 -15.25
N LYS A 10 8.23 5.76 -14.10
CA LYS A 10 7.21 6.04 -13.08
C LYS A 10 6.11 6.97 -13.60
N TYR A 11 6.45 7.97 -14.41
CA TYR A 11 5.46 8.87 -15.01
C TYR A 11 4.61 8.16 -16.07
N VAL A 12 5.21 7.31 -16.91
CA VAL A 12 4.48 6.51 -17.90
C VAL A 12 3.57 5.50 -17.21
N MET A 13 4.06 4.80 -16.17
CA MET A 13 3.23 3.91 -15.36
C MET A 13 2.14 4.66 -14.60
N ALA A 14 2.41 5.85 -14.06
CA ALA A 14 1.40 6.67 -13.39
C ALA A 14 0.34 7.18 -14.37
N LEU A 15 0.72 7.57 -15.59
CA LEU A 15 -0.23 7.95 -16.64
C LEU A 15 -1.04 6.75 -17.16
N PHE A 16 -0.46 5.54 -17.19
CA PHE A 16 -1.18 4.31 -17.52
C PHE A 16 -2.13 3.89 -16.40
N ASN A 17 -1.70 3.95 -15.13
CA ASN A 17 -2.55 3.70 -13.97
C ASN A 17 -3.70 4.71 -13.89
N ALA A 18 -3.43 6.00 -14.10
CA ALA A 18 -4.46 7.04 -14.06
C ALA A 18 -5.54 6.83 -15.13
N LYS A 19 -5.17 6.35 -16.33
CA LYS A 19 -6.12 6.06 -17.41
C LYS A 19 -6.85 4.72 -17.26
N ILE A 20 -6.31 3.80 -16.46
CA ILE A 20 -6.91 2.48 -16.18
C ILE A 20 -7.84 2.56 -14.97
N ASP A 21 -7.50 3.33 -13.93
CA ASP A 21 -8.41 3.60 -12.80
C ASP A 21 -9.65 4.38 -13.23
N GLU A 22 -9.52 5.30 -14.20
CA GLU A 22 -10.64 6.02 -14.81
C GLU A 22 -11.56 5.13 -15.67
N HIS A 23 -11.17 3.87 -15.90
CA HIS A 23 -11.93 2.83 -16.59
C HIS A 23 -12.08 1.55 -15.75
N ALA A 24 -12.03 1.65 -14.42
CA ALA A 24 -12.38 0.53 -13.55
C ALA A 24 -13.86 0.16 -13.80
N ASP A 25 -14.11 -0.97 -14.48
CA ASP A 25 -15.46 -1.45 -14.80
C ASP A 25 -16.31 -1.38 -13.52
N PRO A 26 -17.43 -0.64 -13.51
CA PRO A 26 -18.27 -0.48 -12.31
C PRO A 26 -18.70 -1.83 -11.72
N LYS A 27 -18.73 -2.90 -12.53
CA LYS A 27 -18.91 -4.28 -12.04
C LYS A 27 -17.85 -4.70 -11.02
N ILE A 28 -16.57 -4.38 -11.25
CA ILE A 28 -15.45 -4.73 -10.36
C ILE A 28 -15.56 -3.94 -9.06
N GLN A 29 -15.87 -2.64 -9.13
CA GLN A 29 -16.03 -1.80 -7.94
C GLN A 29 -17.18 -2.31 -7.04
N ILE A 30 -18.32 -2.65 -7.63
CA ILE A 30 -19.45 -3.26 -6.92
C ILE A 30 -19.04 -4.59 -6.28
N GLN A 31 -18.26 -5.41 -6.99
CA GLN A 31 -17.78 -6.69 -6.48
C GLN A 31 -16.83 -6.51 -5.29
N GLN A 32 -15.86 -5.59 -5.40
CA GLN A 32 -14.92 -5.26 -4.33
C GLN A 32 -15.65 -4.75 -3.08
N ALA A 33 -16.67 -3.89 -3.24
CA ALA A 33 -17.46 -3.38 -2.13
C ALA A 33 -18.22 -4.48 -1.37
N ILE A 34 -18.71 -5.52 -2.06
CA ILE A 34 -19.33 -6.69 -1.42
C ILE A 34 -18.30 -7.57 -0.73
N GLU A 35 -17.17 -7.84 -1.36
CA GLU A 35 -16.10 -8.63 -0.73
C GLU A 35 -15.57 -7.96 0.53
N GLU A 36 -15.41 -6.64 0.52
CA GLU A 36 -15.03 -5.87 1.70
C GLU A 36 -16.11 -5.95 2.79
N ALA A 37 -17.39 -5.79 2.45
CA ALA A 37 -18.48 -5.93 3.40
C ALA A 37 -18.55 -7.35 4.00
N GLN A 38 -18.31 -8.39 3.19
CA GLN A 38 -18.24 -9.78 3.65
C GLN A 38 -17.05 -10.00 4.59
N ARG A 39 -15.87 -9.48 4.25
CA ARG A 39 -14.69 -9.53 5.13
C ARG A 39 -14.95 -8.83 6.45
N GLN A 40 -15.58 -7.66 6.42
CA GLN A 40 -15.95 -6.92 7.61
C GLN A 40 -16.93 -7.72 8.49
N HIS A 41 -17.95 -8.33 7.88
CA HIS A 41 -18.89 -9.19 8.58
C HIS A 41 -18.20 -10.38 9.25
N GLN A 42 -17.29 -11.06 8.54
CA GLN A 42 -16.50 -12.16 9.08
C GLN A 42 -15.63 -11.71 10.25
N ALA A 43 -14.94 -10.57 10.13
CA ALA A 43 -14.11 -10.01 11.19
C ALA A 43 -14.94 -9.65 12.45
N LEU A 44 -16.09 -8.98 12.28
CA LEU A 44 -17.00 -8.66 13.38
C LEU A 44 -17.55 -9.92 14.05
N THR A 45 -17.90 -10.94 13.27
CA THR A 45 -18.38 -12.22 13.79
C THR A 45 -17.30 -12.93 14.62
N GLN A 46 -16.05 -12.92 14.16
CA GLN A 46 -14.93 -13.48 14.91
C GLN A 46 -14.67 -12.73 16.22
N GLN A 47 -14.72 -11.39 16.20
CA GLN A 47 -14.60 -10.58 17.41
C GLN A 47 -15.74 -10.88 18.40
N ALA A 48 -16.98 -10.95 17.91
CA ALA A 48 -18.12 -11.31 18.75
C ALA A 48 -17.98 -12.72 19.33
N ALA A 49 -17.47 -13.69 18.57
CA ALA A 49 -17.21 -15.03 19.06
C ALA A 49 -16.21 -15.05 20.22
N GLN A 50 -15.17 -14.22 20.19
CA GLN A 50 -14.22 -14.10 21.31
C GLN A 50 -14.88 -13.51 22.56
N VAL A 51 -15.69 -12.46 22.41
CA VAL A 51 -16.40 -11.82 23.54
C VAL A 51 -17.42 -12.79 24.16
N ILE A 52 -18.20 -13.48 23.33
CA ILE A 52 -19.17 -14.49 23.76
C ILE A 52 -18.45 -15.68 24.41
N GLY A 53 -17.31 -16.09 23.85
CA GLY A 53 -16.47 -17.14 24.43
C GLY A 53 -15.99 -16.81 25.84
N ASN A 54 -15.52 -15.57 26.07
CA ASN A 54 -15.13 -15.10 27.39
C ASN A 54 -16.32 -15.11 28.38
N GLN A 55 -17.50 -14.65 27.96
CA GLN A 55 -18.71 -14.72 28.78
C GLN A 55 -19.01 -16.17 29.20
N ARG A 56 -18.94 -17.12 28.26
CA ARG A 56 -19.19 -18.54 28.56
C ARG A 56 -18.13 -19.14 29.48
N GLN A 57 -16.88 -18.71 29.36
CA GLN A 57 -15.81 -19.11 30.29
C GLN A 57 -16.07 -18.61 31.72
N LEU A 58 -16.52 -17.36 31.87
CA LEU A 58 -16.91 -16.81 33.17
C LEU A 58 -18.08 -17.57 33.78
N GLU A 59 -19.09 -17.91 32.97
CA GLU A 59 -20.24 -18.70 33.43
C GLU A 59 -19.83 -20.09 33.93
N MET A 60 -18.91 -20.77 33.22
CA MET A 60 -18.39 -22.07 33.68
C MET A 60 -17.58 -21.95 34.98
N ARG A 61 -16.78 -20.88 35.14
CA ARG A 61 -16.04 -20.62 36.38
C ARG A 61 -16.98 -20.32 37.53
N LEU A 62 -18.01 -19.51 37.31
CA LEU A 62 -19.04 -19.18 38.29
C LEU A 62 -19.75 -20.45 38.76
N ASN A 63 -20.20 -21.31 37.84
CA ASN A 63 -20.86 -22.57 38.19
C ASN A 63 -19.96 -23.51 39.00
N ARG A 64 -18.65 -23.56 38.70
CA ARG A 64 -17.70 -24.36 39.49
C ARG A 64 -17.55 -23.80 40.91
N GLN A 65 -17.39 -22.49 41.05
CA GLN A 65 -17.28 -21.85 42.36
C GLN A 65 -18.54 -22.00 43.20
N LEU A 66 -19.73 -21.91 42.59
CA LEU A 66 -21.00 -22.18 43.27
C LEU A 66 -21.07 -23.62 43.81
N ALA A 67 -20.56 -24.60 43.07
CA ALA A 67 -20.47 -25.98 43.54
C ALA A 67 -19.47 -26.15 44.69
N ASP A 68 -18.35 -25.41 44.67
CA ASP A 68 -17.38 -25.40 45.77
C ASP A 68 -17.98 -24.79 47.05
N VAL A 69 -18.74 -23.70 46.92
CA VAL A 69 -19.52 -23.08 48.02
C VAL A 69 -20.50 -24.09 48.61
N GLU A 70 -21.29 -24.79 47.79
CA GLU A 70 -22.24 -25.80 48.26
C GLU A 70 -21.53 -26.93 49.04
N LYS A 71 -20.39 -27.41 48.51
CA LYS A 71 -19.59 -28.44 49.18
C LYS A 71 -19.03 -27.96 50.53
N LEU A 72 -18.52 -26.73 50.59
CA LEU A 72 -18.03 -26.14 51.84
C LEU A 72 -19.16 -25.98 52.87
N GLN A 73 -20.36 -25.55 52.45
CA GLN A 73 -21.52 -25.47 53.34
C GLN A 73 -21.89 -26.84 53.93
N VAL A 74 -21.88 -27.90 53.11
CA VAL A 74 -22.13 -29.27 53.58
C VAL A 74 -21.07 -29.69 54.61
N ASN A 75 -19.79 -29.43 54.33
CA ASN A 75 -18.69 -29.76 55.23
C ASN A 75 -18.78 -29.02 56.57
N VAL A 76 -19.12 -27.72 56.56
CA VAL A 76 -19.35 -26.94 57.80
C VAL A 76 -20.46 -27.56 58.63
N ARG A 77 -21.63 -27.84 58.01
CA ARG A 77 -22.78 -28.45 58.73
C ARG A 77 -22.40 -29.82 59.31
N GLN A 78 -21.68 -30.63 58.56
CA GLN A 78 -21.25 -31.96 59.01
C GLN A 78 -20.26 -31.86 60.18
N ALA A 79 -19.29 -30.95 60.12
CA ALA A 79 -18.31 -30.73 61.19
C ALA A 79 -19.00 -30.26 62.49
N LEU A 80 -19.95 -29.32 62.39
CA LEU A 80 -20.74 -28.87 63.53
C LEU A 80 -21.59 -30.02 64.14
N THR A 81 -22.23 -30.82 63.29
CA THR A 81 -23.02 -31.97 63.74
C THR A 81 -22.14 -32.98 64.51
N LEU A 82 -20.91 -33.21 64.05
CA LEU A 82 -19.96 -34.09 64.75
C LEU A 82 -19.45 -33.47 66.06
N ALA A 83 -19.23 -32.15 66.09
CA ALA A 83 -18.85 -31.42 67.29
C ALA A 83 -19.95 -31.50 68.37
N ASP A 84 -21.22 -31.34 67.98
CA ASP A 84 -22.36 -31.48 68.89
C ASP A 84 -22.49 -32.90 69.43
N GLN A 85 -22.29 -33.93 68.59
CA GLN A 85 -22.29 -35.33 69.02
C GLN A 85 -21.15 -35.63 70.00
N ALA A 86 -19.94 -35.14 69.73
CA ALA A 86 -18.80 -35.32 70.64
C ALA A 86 -19.03 -34.61 71.99
N THR A 87 -19.64 -33.42 71.95
CA THR A 87 -20.04 -32.68 73.15
C THR A 87 -21.07 -33.45 73.97
N ALA A 88 -22.12 -33.98 73.32
CA ALA A 88 -23.15 -34.78 73.97
C ALA A 88 -22.60 -36.11 74.55
N ALA A 89 -21.57 -36.68 73.94
CA ALA A 89 -20.87 -37.86 74.42
C ALA A 89 -19.85 -37.57 75.54
N GLY A 90 -19.60 -36.30 75.88
CA GLY A 90 -18.63 -35.88 76.90
C GLY A 90 -17.17 -35.89 76.44
N ASP A 91 -16.89 -36.05 75.14
CA ASP A 91 -15.54 -36.05 74.57
C ASP A 91 -15.12 -34.62 74.16
N ALA A 92 -14.71 -33.84 75.16
CA ALA A 92 -14.38 -32.41 74.99
C ALA A 92 -13.20 -32.16 74.03
N ALA A 93 -12.23 -33.08 73.95
CA ALA A 93 -11.10 -32.95 73.03
C ALA A 93 -11.57 -33.03 71.58
N LYS A 94 -12.35 -34.05 71.22
CA LYS A 94 -12.89 -34.19 69.85
C LYS A 94 -13.88 -33.09 69.49
N ALA A 95 -14.71 -32.65 70.44
CA ALA A 95 -15.61 -31.52 70.21
C ALA A 95 -14.83 -30.26 69.79
N THR A 96 -13.71 -29.99 70.45
CA THR A 96 -12.82 -28.87 70.12
C THR A 96 -12.19 -29.04 68.73
N GLU A 97 -11.70 -30.24 68.40
CA GLU A 97 -11.12 -30.52 67.07
C GLU A 97 -12.12 -30.31 65.93
N TYR A 98 -13.36 -30.82 66.08
CA TYR A 98 -14.40 -30.63 65.07
C TYR A 98 -14.88 -29.18 64.96
N ASN A 99 -14.93 -28.43 66.07
CA ASN A 99 -15.21 -27.00 66.04
C ASN A 99 -14.12 -26.23 65.28
N ASN A 100 -12.84 -26.50 65.55
CA ASN A 100 -11.73 -25.88 64.80
C ASN A 100 -11.81 -26.22 63.30
N ALA A 101 -12.20 -27.44 62.94
CA ALA A 101 -12.41 -27.82 61.55
C ALA A 101 -13.60 -27.08 60.91
N ALA A 102 -14.71 -26.92 61.65
CA ALA A 102 -15.86 -26.15 61.19
C ALA A 102 -15.50 -24.67 60.95
N GLU A 103 -14.74 -24.06 61.85
CA GLU A 103 -14.23 -22.69 61.70
C GLU A 103 -13.33 -22.55 60.47
N ALA A 104 -12.44 -23.52 60.23
CA ALA A 104 -11.58 -23.52 59.04
C ALA A 104 -12.39 -23.63 57.74
N PHE A 105 -13.40 -24.51 57.69
CA PHE A 105 -14.29 -24.60 56.52
C PHE A 105 -15.15 -23.33 56.35
N ALA A 106 -15.59 -22.70 57.45
CA ALA A 106 -16.35 -21.46 57.40
C ALA A 106 -15.50 -20.30 56.85
N ALA A 107 -14.22 -20.20 57.24
CA ALA A 107 -13.31 -19.21 56.68
C ALA A 107 -13.10 -19.40 55.16
N GLN A 108 -12.98 -20.66 54.72
CA GLN A 108 -12.89 -20.99 53.29
C GLN A 108 -14.20 -20.66 52.56
N LEU A 109 -15.35 -20.93 53.19
CA LEU A 109 -16.67 -20.64 52.63
C LEU A 109 -16.83 -19.15 52.35
N VAL A 110 -16.51 -18.28 53.31
CA VAL A 110 -16.58 -16.82 53.12
C VAL A 110 -15.71 -16.36 51.95
N THR A 111 -14.50 -16.92 51.84
CA THR A 111 -13.59 -16.60 50.74
C THR A 111 -14.16 -17.03 49.38
N ALA A 112 -14.77 -18.23 49.32
CA ALA A 112 -15.41 -18.74 48.12
C ALA A 112 -16.64 -17.91 47.72
N GLU A 113 -17.47 -17.53 48.70
CA GLU A 113 -18.65 -16.67 48.49
C GLU A 113 -18.27 -15.29 47.94
N GLN A 114 -17.21 -14.67 48.46
CA GLN A 114 -16.69 -13.41 47.91
C GLN A 114 -16.25 -13.58 46.44
N SER A 115 -15.55 -14.68 46.13
CA SER A 115 -15.11 -14.95 44.76
C SER A 115 -16.27 -15.17 43.78
N VAL A 116 -17.38 -15.73 44.25
CA VAL A 116 -18.62 -15.88 43.48
C VAL A 116 -19.24 -14.51 43.19
N GLU A 117 -19.27 -13.61 44.16
CA GLU A 117 -19.77 -12.25 43.98
C GLU A 117 -18.94 -11.47 42.96
N ASP A 118 -17.61 -11.54 43.06
CA ASP A 118 -16.69 -10.93 42.10
C ASP A 118 -16.88 -11.50 40.68
N LEU A 119 -16.98 -12.83 40.56
CA LEU A 119 -17.22 -13.50 39.28
C LEU A 119 -18.59 -13.14 38.70
N LYS A 120 -19.60 -12.96 39.54
CA LYS A 120 -20.94 -12.54 39.10
C LYS A 120 -20.90 -11.14 38.49
N ALA A 121 -20.24 -10.20 39.14
CA ALA A 121 -20.07 -8.85 38.59
C ALA A 121 -19.36 -8.88 37.22
N LEU A 122 -18.29 -9.66 37.09
CA LEU A 122 -17.57 -9.84 35.83
C LEU A 122 -18.44 -10.54 34.76
N HIS A 123 -19.21 -11.55 35.16
CA HIS A 123 -20.13 -12.26 34.28
C HIS A 123 -21.22 -11.32 33.75
N ASP A 124 -21.81 -10.48 34.59
CA ASP A 124 -22.85 -9.53 34.19
C ASP A 124 -22.31 -8.48 33.20
N GLN A 125 -21.09 -7.98 33.45
CA GLN A 125 -20.38 -7.12 32.51
C GLN A 125 -20.14 -7.83 31.15
N ALA A 126 -19.69 -9.09 31.20
CA ALA A 126 -19.45 -9.88 29.99
C ALA A 126 -20.75 -10.20 29.25
N LEU A 127 -21.87 -10.39 29.96
CA LEU A 127 -23.19 -10.62 29.37
C LEU A 127 -23.68 -9.39 28.60
N ALA A 128 -23.50 -8.19 29.16
CA ALA A 128 -23.80 -6.93 28.46
C ALA A 128 -22.94 -6.76 27.20
N ALA A 129 -21.63 -7.00 27.31
CA ALA A 129 -20.70 -6.92 26.17
C ALA A 129 -21.04 -7.94 25.07
N ALA A 130 -21.35 -9.18 25.44
CA ALA A 130 -21.78 -10.23 24.52
C ALA A 130 -23.10 -9.86 23.83
N GLY A 131 -24.05 -9.25 24.55
CA GLY A 131 -25.30 -8.74 23.98
C GLY A 131 -25.06 -7.65 22.94
N GLN A 132 -24.19 -6.68 23.23
CA GLN A 132 -23.80 -5.64 22.27
C GLN A 132 -23.10 -6.22 21.04
N ALA A 133 -22.18 -7.17 21.24
CA ALA A 133 -21.47 -7.83 20.14
C ALA A 133 -22.43 -8.59 19.22
N LYS A 134 -23.38 -9.35 19.78
CA LYS A 134 -24.43 -10.05 18.99
C LYS A 134 -25.25 -9.06 18.16
N LYS A 135 -25.71 -7.96 18.78
CA LYS A 135 -26.48 -6.92 18.09
C LYS A 135 -25.67 -6.27 16.96
N ALA A 136 -24.38 -6.02 17.17
CA ALA A 136 -23.51 -5.46 16.12
C ALA A 136 -23.34 -6.41 14.93
N VAL A 137 -23.19 -7.73 15.19
CA VAL A 137 -23.14 -8.75 14.13
C VAL A 137 -24.44 -8.82 13.35
N GLU A 138 -25.59 -8.81 14.03
CA GLU A 138 -26.91 -8.82 13.41
C GLU A 138 -27.15 -7.57 12.54
N GLN A 139 -26.83 -6.39 13.06
CA GLN A 139 -26.90 -5.15 12.30
C GLN A 139 -26.01 -5.17 11.06
N ASN A 140 -24.78 -5.67 11.20
CA ASN A 140 -23.87 -5.77 10.07
C ASN A 140 -24.36 -6.80 9.04
N ALA A 141 -24.97 -7.91 9.46
CA ALA A 141 -25.60 -8.87 8.56
C ALA A 141 -26.72 -8.22 7.73
N MET A 142 -27.57 -7.40 8.36
CA MET A 142 -28.61 -6.65 7.65
C MET A 142 -28.02 -5.68 6.61
N VAL A 143 -26.98 -4.93 6.99
CA VAL A 143 -26.29 -4.02 6.06
C VAL A 143 -25.65 -4.79 4.90
N LEU A 144 -25.01 -5.93 5.17
CA LEU A 144 -24.45 -6.80 4.13
C LEU A 144 -25.54 -7.27 3.16
N GLN A 145 -26.71 -7.67 3.66
CA GLN A 145 -27.82 -8.11 2.83
C GLN A 145 -28.40 -6.97 1.98
N GLN A 146 -28.50 -5.75 2.54
CA GLN A 146 -28.87 -4.55 1.78
C GLN A 146 -27.88 -4.27 0.64
N LYS A 147 -26.58 -4.30 0.92
CA LYS A 147 -25.54 -4.11 -0.10
C LYS A 147 -25.63 -5.17 -1.20
N ILE A 148 -25.89 -6.43 -0.86
CA ILE A 148 -26.07 -7.51 -1.85
C ILE A 148 -27.28 -7.24 -2.76
N ALA A 149 -28.40 -6.77 -2.20
CA ALA A 149 -29.57 -6.40 -2.98
C ALA A 149 -29.29 -5.20 -3.91
N GLU A 150 -28.59 -4.18 -3.42
CA GLU A 150 -28.15 -3.02 -4.21
C GLU A 150 -27.20 -3.44 -5.33
N ARG A 151 -26.25 -4.35 -5.08
CA ARG A 151 -25.38 -4.92 -6.11
C ARG A 151 -26.19 -5.53 -7.24
N THR A 152 -27.19 -6.36 -6.94
CA THR A 152 -28.01 -7.01 -7.98
C THR A 152 -28.74 -5.98 -8.82
N LYS A 153 -29.28 -4.93 -8.19
CA LYS A 153 -29.94 -3.81 -8.89
C LYS A 153 -28.95 -3.05 -9.79
N LEU A 154 -27.78 -2.69 -9.27
CA LEU A 154 -26.75 -1.95 -10.00
C LEU A 154 -26.18 -2.76 -11.17
N LEU A 155 -25.97 -4.07 -10.99
CA LEU A 155 -25.51 -4.94 -12.07
C LEU A 155 -26.54 -5.04 -13.19
N SER A 156 -27.82 -5.21 -12.86
CA SER A 156 -28.89 -5.23 -13.86
C SER A 156 -28.97 -3.90 -14.64
N GLN A 157 -28.87 -2.77 -13.95
CA GLN A 157 -28.83 -1.45 -14.58
C GLN A 157 -27.59 -1.28 -15.48
N LEU A 158 -26.44 -1.75 -15.02
CA LEU A 158 -25.20 -1.71 -15.79
C LEU A 158 -25.30 -2.57 -17.06
N GLU A 159 -25.89 -3.76 -16.98
CA GLU A 159 -26.13 -4.62 -18.15
C GLU A 159 -27.09 -3.96 -19.15
N GLN A 160 -28.15 -3.32 -18.67
CA GLN A 160 -29.06 -2.55 -19.51
C GLN A 160 -28.35 -1.37 -20.21
N ALA A 161 -27.51 -0.63 -19.48
CA ALA A 161 -26.72 0.46 -20.05
C ALA A 161 -25.70 -0.04 -21.09
N LYS A 162 -24.96 -1.11 -20.79
CA LYS A 162 -24.00 -1.74 -21.71
C LYS A 162 -24.68 -2.23 -22.99
N MET A 163 -25.90 -2.78 -22.91
CA MET A 163 -26.66 -3.16 -24.10
C MET A 163 -27.00 -1.96 -24.98
N GLN A 164 -27.44 -0.84 -24.38
CA GLN A 164 -27.72 0.40 -25.13
C GLN A 164 -26.45 1.00 -25.74
N GLU A 165 -25.33 0.96 -25.03
CA GLU A 165 -24.02 1.37 -25.55
C GLU A 165 -23.59 0.49 -26.72
N GLN A 166 -23.74 -0.83 -26.62
CA GLN A 166 -23.39 -1.77 -27.68
C GLN A 166 -24.27 -1.60 -28.93
N VAL A 167 -25.58 -1.41 -28.75
CA VAL A 167 -26.51 -1.11 -29.86
C VAL A 167 -26.14 0.22 -30.51
N SER A 168 -25.90 1.26 -29.72
CA SER A 168 -25.49 2.58 -30.23
C SER A 168 -24.14 2.53 -30.95
N ALA A 169 -23.17 1.77 -30.43
CA ALA A 169 -21.87 1.56 -31.07
C ALA A 169 -22.02 0.79 -32.39
N SER A 170 -22.91 -0.20 -32.44
CA SER A 170 -23.21 -0.94 -33.68
C SER A 170 -23.90 -0.05 -34.71
N LEU A 171 -24.83 0.82 -34.29
CA LEU A 171 -25.46 1.80 -35.18
C LEU A 171 -24.45 2.84 -35.69
N ARG A 172 -23.52 3.31 -34.84
CA ARG A 172 -22.44 4.20 -35.24
C ARG A 172 -21.49 3.52 -36.22
N SER A 173 -21.07 2.29 -35.98
CA SER A 173 -20.17 1.56 -36.89
C SER A 173 -20.85 1.26 -38.23
N MET A 174 -22.15 0.95 -38.24
CA MET A 174 -22.94 0.85 -39.47
C MET A 174 -23.08 2.20 -40.18
N SER A 175 -23.29 3.30 -39.44
CA SER A 175 -23.38 4.65 -40.00
C SER A 175 -22.05 5.16 -40.54
N GLU A 176 -20.92 4.82 -39.92
CA GLU A 176 -19.57 5.14 -40.41
C GLU A 176 -19.25 4.34 -41.68
N LEU A 177 -19.76 3.11 -41.80
CA LEU A 177 -19.61 2.28 -43.00
C LEU A 177 -20.58 2.66 -44.13
N ALA A 178 -21.75 3.22 -43.80
CA ALA A 178 -22.79 3.61 -44.75
C ALA A 178 -22.76 5.10 -45.15
N ALA A 179 -21.92 5.94 -44.53
CA ALA A 179 -21.75 7.33 -44.93
C ALA A 179 -21.02 7.41 -46.29
N PRO A 180 -21.64 7.95 -47.36
CA PRO A 180 -20.92 8.27 -48.59
C PRO A 180 -20.10 9.52 -48.33
N GLY A 181 -18.84 9.36 -47.88
CA GLY A 181 -17.97 10.50 -47.59
C GLY A 181 -16.62 10.22 -46.95
N THR A 182 -16.29 8.99 -46.56
CA THR A 182 -14.97 8.63 -45.97
C THR A 182 -13.91 8.26 -47.00
N THR A 183 -13.94 8.86 -48.18
CA THR A 183 -12.69 9.10 -48.93
C THR A 183 -12.10 10.39 -48.37
N PRO A 184 -10.99 10.36 -47.62
CA PRO A 184 -10.37 11.60 -47.14
C PRO A 184 -10.17 12.53 -48.33
N SER A 185 -10.67 13.76 -48.21
CA SER A 185 -10.50 14.73 -49.29
C SER A 185 -9.00 14.97 -49.48
N LEU A 186 -8.58 15.19 -50.72
CA LEU A 186 -7.17 15.45 -51.03
C LEU A 186 -6.61 16.63 -50.22
N ASP A 187 -7.46 17.57 -49.79
CA ASP A 187 -7.09 18.71 -48.97
C ASP A 187 -6.78 18.33 -47.51
N GLU A 188 -7.55 17.43 -46.88
CA GLU A 188 -7.23 16.96 -45.51
C GLU A 188 -5.93 16.15 -45.46
N VAL A 189 -5.65 15.39 -46.54
CA VAL A 189 -4.38 14.66 -46.69
C VAL A 189 -3.24 15.65 -46.93
N ARG A 190 -3.45 16.69 -47.75
CA ARG A 190 -2.47 17.77 -47.98
C ARG A 190 -2.11 18.47 -46.67
N ASP A 191 -3.08 18.91 -45.89
CA ASP A 191 -2.86 19.59 -44.59
C ASP A 191 -2.08 18.71 -43.61
N LYS A 192 -2.35 17.40 -43.61
CA LYS A 192 -1.66 16.44 -42.75
C LYS A 192 -0.22 16.20 -43.19
N ILE A 193 0.04 16.19 -44.50
CA ILE A 193 1.39 16.12 -45.07
C ILE A 193 2.15 17.40 -44.77
N GLU A 194 1.54 18.57 -44.96
CA GLU A 194 2.14 19.87 -44.68
C GLU A 194 2.49 20.04 -43.20
N ARG A 195 1.61 19.64 -42.27
CA ARG A 195 1.93 19.60 -40.83
C ARG A 195 3.09 18.67 -40.50
N ARG A 196 3.13 17.47 -41.10
CA ARG A 196 4.25 16.54 -40.88
C ARG A 196 5.55 17.10 -41.45
N TYR A 197 5.49 17.74 -42.60
CA TYR A 197 6.62 18.37 -43.25
C TYR A 197 7.17 19.55 -42.42
N ALA A 198 6.29 20.44 -41.96
CA ALA A 198 6.64 21.55 -41.08
C ALA A 198 7.24 21.08 -39.75
N ASN A 199 6.67 20.04 -39.13
CA ASN A 199 7.21 19.44 -37.91
C ASN A 199 8.56 18.77 -38.13
N ALA A 200 8.77 18.10 -39.27
CA ALA A 200 10.05 17.49 -39.60
C ALA A 200 11.14 18.56 -39.82
N ILE A 201 10.83 19.63 -40.55
CA ILE A 201 11.75 20.77 -40.73
C ILE A 201 12.06 21.43 -39.38
N GLY A 202 11.03 21.74 -38.58
CA GLY A 202 11.23 22.34 -37.25
C GLY A 202 12.03 21.44 -36.29
N ALA A 203 11.83 20.12 -36.34
CA ALA A 203 12.64 19.17 -35.57
C ALA A 203 14.11 19.13 -36.05
N THR A 204 14.34 19.35 -37.35
CA THR A 204 15.69 19.38 -37.93
C THR A 204 16.42 20.69 -37.60
N GLU A 205 15.71 21.82 -37.62
CA GLU A 205 16.23 23.13 -37.16
C GLU A 205 16.54 23.12 -35.66
N LEU A 206 15.70 22.48 -34.84
CA LEU A 206 15.97 22.27 -33.41
C LEU A 206 17.18 21.35 -33.16
N ALA A 207 17.37 20.32 -33.98
CA ALA A 207 18.54 19.44 -33.89
C ALA A 207 19.84 20.20 -34.25
N GLN A 208 19.82 21.03 -35.29
CA GLN A 208 20.95 21.88 -35.69
C GLN A 208 21.22 23.01 -34.67
N GLY A 209 20.19 23.56 -34.02
CA GLY A 209 20.32 24.60 -32.99
C GLY A 209 20.72 24.10 -31.59
N SER A 210 20.68 22.78 -31.36
CA SER A 210 20.99 22.19 -30.06
C SER A 210 22.49 22.29 -29.71
N VAL A 211 22.80 22.46 -28.43
CA VAL A 211 24.18 22.49 -27.89
C VAL A 211 24.95 21.21 -28.25
N GLN A 212 24.25 20.09 -28.46
CA GLN A 212 24.80 18.82 -28.97
C GLN A 212 25.34 18.93 -30.41
N GLY A 213 24.64 19.65 -31.32
CA GLY A 213 25.09 19.87 -32.70
C GLY A 213 26.38 20.69 -32.76
N ARG A 214 26.45 21.77 -31.97
CA ARG A 214 27.68 22.57 -31.81
C ARG A 214 28.83 21.77 -31.19
N MET A 215 28.54 20.80 -30.31
CA MET A 215 29.57 19.94 -29.72
C MET A 215 30.11 18.92 -30.73
N ILE A 216 29.26 18.35 -31.61
CA ILE A 216 29.69 17.44 -32.69
C ILE A 216 30.53 18.19 -33.73
N GLU A 217 30.17 19.43 -34.07
CA GLU A 217 30.94 20.26 -35.01
C GLU A 217 32.34 20.62 -34.46
N VAL A 218 32.43 20.95 -33.17
CA VAL A 218 33.72 21.13 -32.47
C VAL A 218 34.54 19.84 -32.42
N GLN A 219 33.89 18.69 -32.21
CA GLN A 219 34.56 17.39 -32.17
C GLN A 219 35.07 16.98 -33.57
N GLN A 220 34.31 17.27 -34.63
CA GLN A 220 34.70 17.00 -36.01
C GLN A 220 35.83 17.92 -36.47
N ALA A 221 35.81 19.20 -36.08
CA ALA A 221 36.93 20.14 -36.29
C ALA A 221 38.20 19.66 -35.57
N SER A 222 38.07 19.14 -34.34
CA SER A 222 39.19 18.58 -33.58
C SER A 222 39.79 17.33 -34.27
N VAL A 223 38.96 16.47 -34.86
CA VAL A 223 39.41 15.28 -35.60
C VAL A 223 40.08 15.65 -36.92
N GLN A 224 39.57 16.65 -37.65
CA GLN A 224 40.21 17.13 -38.88
C GLN A 224 41.57 17.79 -38.59
N MET A 225 41.69 18.57 -37.52
CA MET A 225 42.98 19.12 -37.07
C MET A 225 43.96 18.00 -36.66
N ALA A 226 43.51 17.00 -35.91
CA ALA A 226 44.32 15.85 -35.52
C ALA A 226 44.76 15.02 -36.75
N GLY A 227 43.88 14.88 -37.75
CA GLY A 227 44.17 14.23 -39.03
C GLY A 227 45.25 14.98 -39.83
N HIS A 228 45.17 16.30 -39.93
CA HIS A 228 46.18 17.11 -40.60
C HIS A 228 47.55 17.04 -39.88
N SER A 229 47.57 17.13 -38.56
CA SER A 229 48.80 16.99 -37.77
C SER A 229 49.43 15.60 -37.95
N ARG A 230 48.62 14.54 -38.02
CA ARG A 230 49.11 13.18 -38.26
C ARG A 230 49.64 13.00 -39.69
N LEU A 231 49.00 13.61 -40.69
CA LEU A 231 49.46 13.61 -42.08
C LEU A 231 50.78 14.37 -42.26
N GLU A 232 50.95 15.49 -41.54
CA GLU A 232 52.20 16.24 -41.53
C GLU A 232 53.32 15.48 -40.81
N GLN A 233 53.03 14.81 -39.70
CA GLN A 233 53.97 13.90 -39.04
C GLN A 233 54.38 12.74 -39.95
N ILE A 234 53.44 12.14 -40.69
CA ILE A 234 53.74 11.09 -41.67
C ILE A 234 54.57 11.64 -42.84
N ARG A 235 54.29 12.85 -43.34
CA ARG A 235 55.14 13.50 -44.36
C ARG A 235 56.51 13.90 -43.84
N ALA A 236 56.62 14.23 -42.56
CA ALA A 236 57.89 14.55 -41.92
C ALA A 236 58.71 13.28 -41.69
N SER A 237 58.08 12.18 -41.24
CA SER A 237 58.75 10.88 -41.10
C SER A 237 59.17 10.29 -42.45
N MET A 238 58.38 10.50 -43.50
CA MET A 238 58.75 10.14 -44.88
C MET A 238 59.89 11.00 -45.46
N ARG A 239 60.13 12.21 -44.92
CA ARG A 239 61.26 13.08 -45.30
C ARG A 239 62.47 12.93 -44.39
N GLY A 240 62.39 12.11 -43.33
CA GLY A 240 63.47 11.87 -42.37
C GLY A 240 64.43 10.73 -42.72
N GLU A 241 64.12 9.91 -43.74
CA GLU A 241 64.96 8.81 -44.24
C GLU A 241 65.67 9.15 -45.56
N ALA A 242 66.12 10.40 -45.72
CA ALA A 242 67.15 10.83 -46.69
C ALA A 242 67.53 12.31 -46.42
N LEU A 243 68.49 12.53 -45.53
CA LEU A 243 69.36 13.71 -45.60
C LEU A 243 70.31 13.57 -46.83
N PRO A 244 70.99 14.63 -47.27
CA PRO A 244 70.65 16.05 -47.18
C PRO A 244 71.01 16.84 -48.48
N ALA A 245 70.40 18.00 -48.68
CA ALA A 245 71.06 19.17 -49.27
C ALA A 245 70.12 20.36 -49.03
N GLY A 246 70.48 21.27 -48.14
CA GLY A 246 71.25 22.43 -48.60
C GLY A 246 70.26 23.57 -48.77
N GLY A 247 69.83 24.15 -47.67
CA GLY A 247 70.22 25.54 -47.41
C GLY A 247 69.03 26.43 -47.73
N ALA A 248 68.86 27.58 -47.14
CA ALA A 248 69.59 28.24 -46.10
C ALA A 248 68.60 29.22 -45.47
N SER A 249 68.99 29.74 -44.32
CA SER A 249 68.57 31.06 -43.86
C SER A 249 67.18 31.17 -43.23
N ALA A 250 67.19 30.86 -41.93
CA ALA A 250 66.62 31.72 -40.87
C ALA A 250 66.93 33.22 -41.11
N PRO A 251 66.30 34.20 -40.44
CA PRO A 251 65.64 34.13 -39.12
C PRO A 251 64.25 34.86 -39.15
N VAL A 252 63.42 34.98 -38.13
CA VAL A 252 63.60 35.61 -36.82
C VAL A 252 62.35 35.39 -35.97
N THR A 253 62.58 35.13 -34.69
CA THR A 253 61.82 35.51 -33.48
C THR A 253 61.18 36.92 -33.57
N PRO A 254 60.20 37.35 -32.73
CA PRO A 254 60.00 37.07 -31.30
C PRO A 254 58.60 36.51 -30.97
N ALA A 255 58.44 35.67 -29.95
CA ALA A 255 58.40 35.98 -28.52
C ALA A 255 57.19 36.83 -28.09
N ALA A 256 56.32 36.18 -27.30
CA ALA A 256 55.78 36.62 -26.00
C ALA A 256 55.02 37.98 -25.92
N PRO A 257 53.94 38.06 -25.12
CA PRO A 257 54.01 37.73 -23.70
C PRO A 257 53.05 36.62 -23.27
N GLN A 258 53.62 35.61 -22.63
CA GLN A 258 53.00 34.99 -21.47
C GLN A 258 53.04 35.96 -20.28
N SER A 259 52.27 35.58 -19.27
CA SER A 259 52.33 36.03 -17.87
C SER A 259 51.48 37.29 -17.66
N GLY A 260 50.28 37.18 -17.09
CA GLY A 260 49.87 36.26 -16.05
C GLY A 260 49.99 36.98 -14.72
N ALA A 261 48.98 36.81 -13.89
CA ALA A 261 49.02 36.79 -12.44
C ALA A 261 47.58 36.99 -11.96
N THR A 262 47.05 35.92 -11.38
CA THR A 262 46.26 35.94 -10.13
C THR A 262 46.47 37.23 -9.32
N PRO A 263 45.42 37.76 -8.67
CA PRO A 263 45.26 37.35 -7.28
C PRO A 263 43.81 37.12 -6.83
N GLU A 264 43.68 36.15 -5.91
CA GLU A 264 43.05 36.35 -4.60
C GLU A 264 41.53 36.66 -4.55
N THR A 265 40.81 35.68 -4.01
CA THR A 265 39.76 35.78 -2.97
C THR A 265 40.00 36.93 -1.96
N PRO A 266 39.10 37.25 -1.00
CA PRO A 266 37.64 37.38 -0.95
C PRO A 266 37.22 38.83 -0.58
N LEU A 267 35.94 39.19 -0.70
CA LEU A 267 35.38 40.25 0.15
C LEU A 267 33.90 40.00 0.41
N GLY A 268 33.58 39.93 1.70
CA GLY A 268 32.23 39.77 2.22
C GLY A 268 31.34 40.95 1.88
N GLN A 269 30.06 40.64 1.76
CA GLN A 269 28.95 41.56 2.01
C GLN A 269 28.33 41.01 3.30
N GLN A 270 28.42 41.74 4.42
CA GLN A 270 27.45 42.79 4.80
C GLN A 270 26.01 42.32 4.62
#